data_AF-A0A183F0J2-F1
#
_entry.id   AF-A0A183F0J2-F1
#
_cell.length_a   1.000
_cell.length_b   1.000
_cell.length_c   1.000
_cell.angle_alpha   90.00
_cell.angle_beta   90.00
_cell.angle_gamma   90.00
#
_symmetry.space_group_name_H-M   'P 1'
#
loop_
_entity.id
_entity.type
_entity.pdbx_description
1 polymer ?
#
loop_
_entity_poly.entity_id
_entity_poly.type
_entity_poly.pdbx_seq_one_letter_code
_entity_poly.pdbx_strand_id
1 'polypeptide(L)' 'LIIGFSAGQIQLIDPFQKELQVSRLYNEDRLVDGTAVTCLKWVPGQPQCFLAAHASGNAYLYNEELSCNATPPVYQIFKQ' A
#
# COMPACT_ATOMS: atom_id res chain seq x y z
N LEU A 1 7.58 5.67 8.77
CA LEU A 1 7.39 6.58 7.61
C LEU A 1 6.87 5.76 6.43
N ILE A 2 5.80 6.19 5.77
CA ILE A 2 5.27 5.52 4.57
C ILE A 2 5.57 6.36 3.32
N ILE A 3 6.01 5.69 2.26
CA ILE A 3 6.46 6.31 1.01
C ILE A 3 5.78 5.59 -0.15
N GLY A 4 5.17 6.34 -1.06
CA GLY A 4 4.52 5.82 -2.27
C GLY A 4 5.36 6.10 -3.50
N PHE A 5 5.36 5.17 -4.45
CA PHE A 5 6.16 5.25 -5.67
C PHE A 5 5.29 5.44 -6.92
N SER A 6 5.89 5.96 -7.99
CA SER A 6 5.23 6.20 -9.28
C SER A 6 4.83 4.93 -10.02
N ALA A 7 5.42 3.79 -9.68
CA ALA A 7 5.08 2.48 -10.24
C ALA A 7 4.15 1.65 -9.34
N GLY A 8 3.54 2.28 -8.34
CA GLY A 8 2.50 1.66 -7.50
C GLY A 8 3.01 0.95 -6.25
N GLN A 9 4.32 0.77 -6.07
CA GLN A 9 4.86 0.22 -4.83
C GLN A 9 4.69 1.21 -3.66
N ILE A 10 4.75 0.67 -2.44
CA ILE A 10 4.72 1.45 -1.20
C ILE A 10 5.75 0.85 -0.23
N GLN A 11 6.53 1.69 0.43
CA GLN A 11 7.52 1.26 1.42
C GLN A 11 7.25 1.87 2.79
N LEU A 12 7.28 1.04 3.82
CA LEU A 12 7.28 1.42 5.22
C LEU A 12 8.72 1.33 5.76
N ILE A 13 9.20 2.43 6.34
CA ILE A 13 10.55 2.55 6.91
C ILE A 13 10.45 3.09 8.33
N ASP A 14 11.13 2.46 9.29
CA ASP A 14 11.43 3.06 10.58
C ASP A 14 12.71 3.93 10.46
N PRO A 15 12.62 5.27 10.53
CA PRO A 15 13.78 6.15 10.35
C PRO A 15 14.76 6.11 11.53
N PHE A 16 14.39 5.52 12.67
CA PHE A 16 15.23 5.50 13.87
C PHE A 16 15.96 4.17 14.07
N GLN A 17 15.53 3.11 13.41
CA GLN A 17 16.23 1.82 13.42
C GLN A 17 17.20 1.75 12.25
N LYS A 18 18.50 1.62 12.56
CA LYS A 18 19.60 1.66 11.58
C LYS A 18 19.76 0.36 10.77
N GLU A 19 19.03 -0.70 11.11
CA GLU A 19 19.07 -1.96 10.37
C GLU A 19 18.05 -1.93 9.22
N LEU A 20 18.57 -2.07 8.00
CA LEU A 20 17.84 -2.22 6.72
C LEU A 20 16.76 -3.32 6.73
N GLN A 21 16.67 -4.14 7.78
CA GLN A 21 15.71 -5.23 7.93
C GLN A 21 14.29 -4.78 8.34
N VAL A 22 14.07 -3.50 8.69
CA VAL A 22 12.74 -2.96 9.03
C VAL A 22 12.14 -2.14 7.88
N SER A 23 12.63 -2.35 6.65
CA SER A 23 12.05 -1.77 5.44
C SER A 23 11.07 -2.79 4.85
N ARG A 24 9.77 -2.52 4.97
CA ARG A 24 8.73 -3.38 4.39
C ARG A 24 8.20 -2.79 3.10
N LEU A 25 8.19 -3.58 2.04
CA LEU A 25 7.67 -3.16 0.75
C LEU A 25 6.32 -3.85 0.49
N TYR A 26 5.40 -3.10 -0.08
CA TYR A 26 4.05 -3.53 -0.44
C TYR A 26 3.87 -3.35 -1.94
N ASN A 27 3.03 -4.23 -2.52
CA ASN A 27 2.74 -4.24 -3.95
C ASN A 27 4.03 -4.32 -4.80
N GLU A 28 5.01 -5.12 -4.35
CA GLU A 28 6.33 -5.23 -4.99
C GLU A 28 6.21 -5.62 -6.48
N ASP A 29 5.37 -6.63 -6.73
CA ASP A 29 5.08 -7.15 -8.07
C ASP A 29 4.08 -6.31 -8.85
N ARG A 30 3.54 -5.23 -8.26
CA ARG A 30 2.58 -4.30 -8.88
C ARG A 30 1.27 -4.96 -9.31
N LEU A 31 0.92 -6.08 -8.68
CA LEU A 31 -0.29 -6.84 -8.98
C LEU A 31 -1.56 -6.20 -8.42
N VAL A 32 -1.44 -5.40 -7.35
CA VAL A 32 -2.59 -4.67 -6.77
C VAL A 32 -2.96 -3.51 -7.69
N ASP A 33 -1.99 -2.65 -7.98
CA ASP A 33 -2.14 -1.52 -8.91
C ASP A 33 -0.76 -1.06 -9.40
N GLY A 34 -0.58 -0.95 -10.72
CA GLY A 34 0.69 -0.51 -11.31
C GLY A 34 0.79 1.01 -11.54
N THR A 35 -0.27 1.77 -11.22
CA THR A 35 -0.30 3.22 -11.40
C THR A 35 0.27 3.96 -10.18
N ALA A 36 0.71 5.20 -10.39
CA ALA A 36 1.37 6.00 -9.36
C ALA A 36 0.52 6.13 -8.09
N VAL A 37 1.17 5.97 -6.93
CA VAL A 37 0.58 6.30 -5.63
C VAL A 37 0.43 7.82 -5.54
N THR A 38 -0.78 8.30 -5.29
CA THR A 38 -1.11 9.74 -5.27
C THR A 38 -1.36 10.27 -3.86
N CYS A 39 -1.79 9.41 -2.93
CA CYS A 39 -2.04 9.78 -1.55
C CYS A 39 -1.82 8.59 -0.62
N LEU A 40 -1.23 8.85 0.55
CA LEU A 40 -1.02 7.87 1.62
C LEU A 40 -1.48 8.45 2.94
N LYS A 41 -2.23 7.66 3.71
CA LYS A 41 -2.73 8.08 5.04
C LYS A 41 -2.87 6.90 5.97
N TRP A 42 -2.33 7.02 7.17
CA TRP A 42 -2.65 6.13 8.29
C TRP A 42 -4.13 6.24 8.66
N VAL A 43 -4.75 5.12 8.97
CA VAL A 43 -6.15 5.05 9.39
C VAL A 43 -6.25 5.51 10.85
N PRO A 44 -7.08 6.53 11.17
CA PRO A 44 -7.26 6.96 12.56
C PRO A 44 -7.76 5.82 13.45
N GLY A 45 -7.11 5.62 14.59
CA GLY A 45 -7.46 4.57 15.55
C GLY A 45 -6.99 3.15 15.17
N GLN A 46 -6.34 2.97 14.01
CA GLN A 46 -5.77 1.69 13.57
C GLN A 46 -4.32 1.88 13.13
N PRO A 47 -3.34 1.80 14.05
CA PRO A 47 -1.96 2.15 13.77
C PRO A 47 -1.29 1.23 12.75
N GLN A 48 -1.70 -0.05 12.68
CA GLN A 48 -1.19 -1.01 11.69
C GLN A 48 -1.80 -0.85 10.28
N CYS A 49 -2.75 0.06 10.09
CA CYS A 49 -3.51 0.19 8.84
C CYS A 49 -3.24 1.52 8.15
N PHE A 50 -2.98 1.49 6.85
CA PHE A 50 -2.91 2.69 6.02
C PHE A 50 -3.66 2.52 4.71
N LEU A 51 -4.19 3.63 4.20
CA LEU A 51 -4.84 3.72 2.90
C LEU A 51 -3.87 4.28 1.87
N ALA A 52 -3.88 3.71 0.68
CA ALA A 52 -3.17 4.21 -0.50
C ALA A 52 -4.14 4.47 -1.64
N ALA A 53 -4.13 5.69 -2.18
CA ALA A 53 -4.85 6.03 -3.40
C ALA A 53 -3.89 6.02 -4.59
N HIS A 54 -4.39 5.58 -5.74
CA HIS A 54 -3.62 5.44 -6.97
C HIS A 54 -4.21 6.27 -8.11
N ALA A 55 -3.40 6.57 -9.12
CA ALA A 55 -3.83 7.34 -10.29
C ALA A 55 -4.90 6.62 -11.15
N SER A 56 -5.07 5.30 -10.97
CA SER A 56 -6.19 4.53 -11.51
C SER A 56 -7.57 4.99 -10.99
N GLY A 57 -7.61 5.79 -9.93
CA GLY A 57 -8.84 6.19 -9.23
C GLY A 57 -9.24 5.24 -8.11
N ASN A 58 -8.50 4.15 -7.90
CA ASN A 58 -8.76 3.18 -6.83
C ASN A 58 -8.01 3.53 -5.55
N ALA A 59 -8.51 3.02 -4.42
CA ALA A 59 -7.84 3.08 -3.14
C ALA A 59 -7.85 1.72 -2.45
N TYR A 60 -6.74 1.40 -1.78
CA TYR A 60 -6.51 0.11 -1.14
C TYR A 60 -6.13 0.30 0.33
N LEU A 61 -6.68 -0.56 1.18
CA LEU A 61 -6.33 -0.64 2.59
C LEU A 61 -5.25 -1.69 2.78
N TYR A 62 -4.11 -1.28 3.32
CA TYR A 62 -3.01 -2.15 3.70
C TYR A 62 -2.98 -2.32 5.22
N ASN A 63 -2.55 -3.50 5.66
CA ASN A 63 -2.29 -3.82 7.06
C ASN A 63 -0.86 -4.33 7.19
N GLU A 64 -0.11 -3.80 8.16
CA GLU A 64 1.24 -4.22 8.50
C GLU A 64 1.37 -5.70 8.89
N GLU A 65 0.32 -6.39 9.25
CA GLU A 65 0.40 -7.82 9.59
C GLU A 65 0.19 -8.73 8.38
N LEU A 66 -0.27 -8.18 7.26
CA LEU A 66 -0.66 -8.94 6.06
C LEU A 66 0.32 -8.74 4.90
N SER A 67 0.57 -9.81 4.16
CA SER A 67 1.31 -9.75 2.89
C SER A 67 0.37 -9.36 1.73
N CYS A 68 0.95 -8.87 0.64
CA CYS A 68 0.19 -8.69 -0.59
C CYS A 68 -0.11 -10.04 -1.23
N ASN A 69 -1.34 -10.23 -1.70
CA ASN A 69 -1.71 -11.43 -2.43
C ASN A 69 -0.98 -11.49 -3.77
N ALA A 70 -0.61 -12.69 -4.21
CA ALA A 70 0.06 -12.94 -5.49
C ALA A 70 -0.88 -12.90 -6.70
N THR A 71 -2.10 -12.36 -6.54
CA THR A 71 -3.09 -12.26 -7.62
C THR A 71 -3.70 -10.87 -7.65
N PRO A 72 -3.99 -10.33 -8.85
CA PRO A 72 -4.68 -9.05 -8.97
C PRO A 72 -6.05 -9.04 -8.28
N PRO A 73 -6.50 -7.89 -7.74
CA PRO A 73 -7.84 -7.73 -7.19
C PRO A 73 -8.91 -7.99 -8.26
N VAL A 74 -9.98 -8.68 -7.88
CA VAL A 74 -11.15 -8.89 -8.73
C VAL A 74 -12.28 -8.01 -8.22
N TYR A 75 -12.82 -7.17 -9.10
CA TYR A 75 -13.90 -6.24 -8.76
C TYR A 75 -15.22 -6.74 -9.30
N GLN A 76 -16.27 -6.56 -8.51
CA GLN A 76 -17.65 -6.78 -8.94
C GLN A 76 -18.48 -5.55 -8.60
N ILE A 77 -19.25 -5.06 -9.57
CA ILE A 77 -20.18 -3.95 -9.33
C ILE A 77 -21.22 -4.43 -8.33
N PHE A 78 -21.28 -3.76 -7.18
CA PHE A 78 -22.26 -4.09 -6.15
C PHE A 78 -23.58 -3.33 -6.34
N LYS A 79 -23.52 -2.06 -6.77
CA LYS A 79 -24.68 -1.20 -7.04
C LYS A 79 -24.34 -0.21 -8.16
N GLN A 80 -25.34 0.12 -8.98
CA GLN A 80 -25.29 1.12 -10.04
C GLN A 80 -26.31 2.22 -9.77
#